data_AF-A0AAU7E7C2-F1
#
_entry.id   AF-A0AAU7E7C2-F1
#
_cell.length_a   1.000
_cell.length_b   1.000
_cell.length_c   1.000
_cell.angle_alpha   90.00
_cell.angle_beta   90.00
_cell.angle_gamma   90.00
#
_symmetry.space_group_name_H-M   'P 1'
#
loop_
_entity.id
_entity.type
_entity.pdbx_description
1 polymer ?
#
loop_
_entity_poly.entity_id
_entity_poly.type
_entity_poly.pdbx_seq_one_letter_code
_entity_poly.pdbx_strand_id
1 'polypeptide(L)'
;MVKIISLILCLLFLNACKSDAKNLEQNTTNLEQNATKLEQNSSKSINLTPQNKEELILLLKENKGLYLGDINTSKITDMSDLFAEVFAEELEAQYIHYYPRIKVENDYFNGIEKWDVSGVENFKGTFAFLENFDQNISSWDTSSAKTMERMFYGAKNFNQNINDWDVSKVKNMNAMFLEAITFNQPLDKWDVSKVESMEGIFYHNKIFNQKLNTWNTKNLTDTSFAFAGASSFNQNINSWDTSNVKDLNYTFAGAKKFNQNLNKWNVSKAENFNSTFKNAISFNKPLNDWDVSGAKNMSHMFKNASNFNQTLKKWDVSKIEKAEQMFVDAKNFNQNLSSWKIAKDTKVDEIFMNSKLATKPPKWFFEIDRTKGVYRNYQEVFLDKVYLKEAIPFSLRYYKNLWYLQGSCKTSPCRTKRDLS
;
A
#
# COMPACT_ATOMS: atom_id res chain seq x y z
N MET A 1 92.52 -5.95 2.86
CA MET A 1 91.47 -6.99 2.75
C MET A 1 90.05 -6.42 2.92
N VAL A 2 89.74 -5.65 3.98
CA VAL A 2 88.38 -5.12 4.23
C VAL A 2 87.84 -4.17 3.14
N LYS A 3 88.68 -3.34 2.51
CA LYS A 3 88.25 -2.41 1.43
C LYS A 3 87.92 -3.08 0.08
N ILE A 4 88.47 -4.26 -0.20
CA ILE A 4 88.22 -4.99 -1.47
C ILE A 4 86.91 -5.78 -1.39
N ILE A 5 86.61 -6.37 -0.22
CA ILE A 5 85.37 -7.09 0.03
C ILE A 5 84.15 -6.15 -0.03
N SER A 6 84.30 -4.90 0.47
CA SER A 6 83.25 -3.89 0.41
C SER A 6 82.92 -3.43 -1.02
N LEU A 7 83.91 -3.33 -1.92
CA LEU A 7 83.67 -2.99 -3.33
C LEU A 7 83.00 -4.14 -4.10
N ILE A 8 83.38 -5.39 -3.83
CA ILE A 8 82.78 -6.56 -4.49
C ILE A 8 81.33 -6.76 -4.04
N LEU A 9 81.02 -6.58 -2.75
CA LEU A 9 79.64 -6.57 -2.26
C LEU A 9 78.82 -5.44 -2.88
N CYS A 10 79.40 -4.24 -3.04
CA CYS A 10 78.71 -3.12 -3.67
C CYS A 10 78.42 -3.37 -5.16
N LEU A 11 79.35 -3.99 -5.90
CA LEU A 11 79.17 -4.38 -7.31
C LEU A 11 78.16 -5.54 -7.48
N LEU A 12 78.14 -6.50 -6.56
CA LEU A 12 77.15 -7.58 -6.55
C LEU A 12 75.74 -7.05 -6.22
N PHE A 13 75.62 -6.09 -5.29
CA PHE A 13 74.36 -5.39 -5.01
C PHE A 13 73.89 -4.53 -6.20
N LEU A 14 74.79 -3.81 -6.87
CA LEU A 14 74.47 -3.02 -8.06
C LEU A 14 74.02 -3.90 -9.25
N ASN A 15 74.62 -5.08 -9.42
CA ASN A 15 74.20 -6.02 -10.46
C ASN A 15 72.88 -6.72 -10.13
N ALA A 16 72.64 -7.07 -8.87
CA ALA A 16 71.35 -7.63 -8.42
C ALA A 16 70.20 -6.61 -8.59
N CYS A 17 70.42 -5.34 -8.22
CA CYS A 17 69.42 -4.28 -8.46
C CYS A 17 69.13 -4.05 -9.95
N LYS A 18 70.11 -4.24 -10.85
CA LYS A 18 69.88 -4.12 -12.31
C LYS A 18 69.10 -5.29 -12.90
N SER A 19 69.30 -6.53 -12.41
CA SER A 19 68.49 -7.67 -12.84
C SER A 19 67.06 -7.56 -12.33
N ASP A 20 66.89 -7.07 -11.10
CA ASP A 20 65.57 -6.88 -10.49
C ASP A 20 64.79 -5.76 -11.18
N ALA A 21 65.45 -4.67 -11.58
CA ALA A 21 64.83 -3.59 -12.35
C ALA A 21 64.35 -4.05 -13.74
N LYS A 22 65.13 -4.86 -14.46
CA LYS A 22 64.71 -5.41 -15.77
C LYS A 22 63.55 -6.39 -15.63
N ASN A 23 63.54 -7.22 -14.59
CA ASN A 23 62.42 -8.12 -14.29
C ASN A 23 61.15 -7.34 -13.93
N LEU A 24 61.28 -6.23 -13.18
CA LEU A 24 60.17 -5.34 -12.87
C LEU A 24 59.60 -4.68 -14.13
N GLU A 25 60.45 -4.12 -14.99
CA GLU A 25 60.02 -3.54 -16.28
C GLU A 25 59.29 -4.58 -17.14
N GLN A 26 59.85 -5.78 -17.29
CA GLN A 26 59.24 -6.84 -18.09
C GLN A 26 57.91 -7.34 -17.50
N ASN A 27 57.79 -7.37 -16.17
CA ASN A 27 56.53 -7.69 -15.49
C ASN A 27 55.49 -6.58 -15.65
N THR A 28 55.88 -5.31 -15.60
CA THR A 28 54.96 -4.19 -15.89
C THR A 28 54.49 -4.22 -17.34
N THR A 29 55.37 -4.49 -18.31
CA THR A 29 54.98 -4.60 -19.72
C THR A 29 54.05 -5.79 -19.95
N ASN A 30 54.28 -6.92 -19.29
CA ASN A 30 53.38 -8.07 -19.35
C ASN A 30 52.01 -7.77 -18.70
N LEU A 31 51.99 -7.03 -17.59
CA LEU A 31 50.75 -6.60 -16.93
C LEU A 31 49.98 -5.60 -17.81
N GLU A 32 50.66 -4.66 -18.45
CA GLU A 32 50.07 -3.70 -19.40
C GLU A 32 49.53 -4.41 -20.64
N GLN A 33 50.25 -5.40 -21.19
CA GLN A 33 49.80 -6.23 -22.30
C GLN A 33 48.60 -7.11 -21.92
N ASN A 34 48.58 -7.66 -20.71
CA ASN A 34 47.44 -8.41 -20.20
C ASN A 34 46.23 -7.51 -19.93
N ALA A 35 46.44 -6.29 -19.43
CA ALA A 35 45.39 -5.29 -19.26
C ALA A 35 44.80 -4.85 -20.61
N THR A 36 45.64 -4.56 -21.61
CA THR A 36 45.16 -4.27 -22.98
C THR A 36 44.48 -5.48 -23.63
N LYS A 37 44.89 -6.71 -23.33
CA LYS A 37 44.21 -7.92 -23.81
C LYS A 37 42.88 -8.16 -23.10
N LEU A 38 42.76 -7.77 -21.82
CA LEU A 38 41.49 -7.75 -21.08
C LEU A 38 40.56 -6.66 -21.61
N GLU A 39 41.07 -5.47 -21.94
CA GLU A 39 40.34 -4.39 -22.61
C GLU A 39 39.92 -4.76 -24.05
N GLN A 40 40.76 -5.51 -24.78
CA GLN A 40 40.43 -6.04 -26.11
C GLN A 40 39.40 -7.19 -26.04
N ASN A 41 39.38 -7.94 -24.93
CA ASN A 41 38.37 -8.96 -24.68
C ASN A 41 37.04 -8.39 -24.15
N SER A 42 37.07 -7.25 -23.44
CA SER A 42 35.86 -6.52 -23.02
C SER A 42 35.24 -5.70 -24.15
N SER A 43 36.04 -5.27 -25.15
CA SER A 43 35.58 -4.53 -26.34
C SER A 43 35.16 -5.43 -27.51
N LYS A 44 35.25 -6.76 -27.37
CA LYS A 44 34.63 -7.69 -28.32
C LYS A 44 33.13 -7.68 -28.03
N SER A 45 32.40 -6.81 -28.73
CA SER A 45 30.94 -6.73 -28.82
C SER A 45 30.29 -8.13 -28.77
N ILE A 46 30.06 -8.64 -27.56
CA ILE A 46 29.16 -9.76 -27.36
C ILE A 46 27.80 -9.14 -27.65
N ASN A 47 27.13 -9.64 -28.68
CA ASN A 47 25.79 -9.19 -29.00
C ASN A 47 24.84 -9.69 -27.89
N LEU A 48 24.70 -8.90 -26.82
CA LEU A 48 23.83 -9.20 -25.67
C LEU A 48 22.37 -8.90 -26.04
N THR A 49 21.84 -9.67 -27.00
CA THR A 49 20.43 -9.57 -27.43
C THR A 49 19.66 -10.80 -26.94
N PRO A 50 19.14 -10.81 -25.69
CA PRO A 50 18.27 -11.88 -25.23
C PRO A 50 17.02 -11.97 -26.12
N GLN A 51 16.59 -13.20 -26.44
CA GLN A 51 15.42 -13.45 -27.29
C GLN A 51 14.09 -13.45 -26.51
N ASN A 52 14.16 -13.57 -25.18
CA ASN A 52 13.02 -13.72 -24.29
C ASN A 52 13.41 -13.30 -22.86
N LYS A 53 12.42 -13.26 -21.96
CA LYS A 53 12.59 -12.85 -20.56
C LYS A 53 13.59 -13.76 -19.82
N GLU A 54 13.54 -15.06 -20.09
CA GLU A 54 14.39 -16.06 -19.43
C GLU A 54 15.86 -15.86 -19.76
N GLU A 55 16.19 -15.62 -21.04
CA GLU A 55 17.54 -15.28 -21.47
C GLU A 55 18.03 -13.97 -20.84
N LEU A 56 17.15 -12.96 -20.72
CA LEU A 56 17.49 -11.72 -20.03
C LEU A 56 17.79 -11.97 -18.54
N ILE A 57 16.96 -12.78 -17.85
CA ILE A 57 17.19 -13.13 -16.45
C ILE A 57 18.53 -13.85 -16.26
N LEU A 58 18.83 -14.85 -17.10
CA LEU A 58 20.10 -15.57 -17.06
C LEU A 58 21.28 -14.62 -17.25
N LEU A 59 21.19 -13.73 -18.22
CA LEU A 59 22.23 -12.74 -18.52
C LEU A 59 22.46 -11.78 -17.34
N LEU A 60 21.39 -11.33 -16.68
CA LEU A 60 21.45 -10.48 -15.49
C LEU A 60 21.98 -11.21 -14.25
N LYS A 61 21.71 -12.51 -14.10
CA LYS A 61 22.21 -13.34 -12.99
C LYS A 61 23.70 -13.67 -13.12
N GLU A 62 24.14 -14.00 -14.33
CA GLU A 62 25.50 -14.49 -14.59
C GLU A 62 26.54 -13.37 -14.64
N ASN A 63 26.14 -12.12 -14.88
CA ASN A 63 27.06 -11.00 -15.14
C ASN A 63 26.90 -9.89 -14.09
N LYS A 64 27.33 -10.16 -12.85
CA LYS A 64 27.38 -9.14 -11.79
C LYS A 64 28.33 -8.00 -12.19
N GLY A 65 27.82 -6.76 -12.27
CA GLY A 65 28.58 -5.57 -12.68
C GLY A 65 28.53 -5.26 -14.18
N LEU A 66 27.68 -5.97 -14.95
CA LEU A 66 27.40 -5.62 -16.34
C LEU A 66 26.77 -4.23 -16.44
N TYR A 67 27.28 -3.39 -17.34
CA TYR A 67 26.60 -2.15 -17.69
C TYR A 67 25.32 -2.49 -18.47
N LEU A 68 24.15 -2.23 -17.88
CA LEU A 68 22.88 -2.68 -18.43
C LEU A 68 22.58 -2.10 -19.81
N GLY A 69 23.15 -0.93 -20.13
CA GLY A 69 22.97 -0.26 -21.41
C GLY A 69 23.59 -0.98 -22.62
N ASP A 70 24.42 -1.99 -22.38
CA ASP A 70 24.99 -2.84 -23.45
C ASP A 70 24.03 -3.99 -23.84
N ILE A 71 22.95 -4.20 -23.08
CA ILE A 71 21.95 -5.23 -23.35
C ILE A 71 20.91 -4.66 -24.32
N ASN A 72 20.76 -5.31 -25.47
CA ASN A 72 19.73 -4.99 -26.45
C ASN A 72 18.42 -5.71 -26.09
N THR A 73 17.51 -5.00 -25.44
CA THR A 73 16.21 -5.52 -25.00
C THR A 73 15.10 -5.45 -26.05
N SER A 74 15.40 -5.04 -27.30
CA SER A 74 14.38 -4.82 -28.36
C SER A 74 13.49 -6.03 -28.70
N LYS A 75 13.91 -7.25 -28.32
CA LYS A 75 13.12 -8.49 -28.52
C LYS A 75 12.27 -8.87 -27.31
N ILE A 76 12.41 -8.18 -26.19
CA ILE A 76 11.72 -8.50 -24.94
C ILE A 76 10.33 -7.88 -24.99
N THR A 77 9.30 -8.72 -24.87
CA THR A 77 7.90 -8.28 -24.79
C THR A 77 7.31 -8.42 -23.39
N ASP A 78 7.99 -9.13 -22.50
CA ASP A 78 7.56 -9.38 -21.12
C ASP A 78 8.72 -9.14 -20.15
N MET A 79 8.54 -8.17 -19.24
CA MET A 79 9.46 -7.85 -18.14
C MET A 79 8.82 -8.12 -16.78
N SER A 80 7.82 -9.01 -16.74
CA SER A 80 7.09 -9.30 -15.51
C SER A 80 8.01 -9.89 -14.45
N ASP A 81 7.95 -9.30 -13.26
CA ASP A 81 8.69 -9.68 -12.05
C ASP A 81 10.21 -9.83 -12.30
N LEU A 82 10.75 -9.18 -13.34
CA LEU A 82 12.10 -9.41 -13.88
C LEU A 82 13.18 -9.40 -12.80
N PHE A 83 13.28 -8.32 -12.03
CA PHE A 83 14.31 -8.20 -11.01
C PHE A 83 14.01 -9.05 -9.77
N ALA A 84 12.74 -9.29 -9.44
CA ALA A 84 12.40 -10.23 -8.38
C ALA A 84 12.89 -11.65 -8.72
N GLU A 85 12.81 -12.07 -9.98
CA GLU A 85 13.33 -13.35 -10.46
C GLU A 85 14.87 -13.39 -10.52
N VAL A 86 15.51 -12.27 -10.88
CA VAL A 86 16.99 -12.13 -10.85
C VAL A 86 17.53 -12.30 -9.44
N PHE A 87 16.91 -11.66 -8.44
CA PHE A 87 17.37 -11.68 -7.06
C PHE A 87 16.77 -12.81 -6.19
N ALA A 88 15.97 -13.70 -6.77
CA ALA A 88 15.25 -14.75 -6.04
C ALA A 88 16.18 -15.72 -5.26
N GLU A 89 17.40 -15.97 -5.76
CA GLU A 89 18.35 -16.92 -5.16
C GLU A 89 19.20 -16.32 -4.03
N GLU A 90 19.27 -15.00 -3.92
CA GLU A 90 19.97 -14.31 -2.80
C GLU A 90 19.12 -14.27 -1.52
N LEU A 91 17.94 -14.90 -1.56
CA LEU A 91 16.97 -14.95 -0.49
C LEU A 91 16.98 -16.36 0.13
N GLU A 92 17.75 -16.54 1.20
CA GLU A 92 17.64 -17.75 2.02
C GLU A 92 16.18 -17.96 2.43
N ALA A 93 15.66 -19.13 2.05
CA ALA A 93 14.28 -19.53 2.23
C ALA A 93 13.92 -19.65 3.72
N GLN A 94 13.45 -18.55 4.31
CA GLN A 94 12.56 -18.58 5.44
C GLN A 94 11.51 -17.49 5.23
N TYR A 95 10.23 -17.87 5.19
CA TYR A 95 9.04 -17.01 4.99
C TYR A 95 8.61 -16.73 3.53
N ILE A 96 8.10 -17.77 2.85
CA ILE A 96 7.45 -17.73 1.53
C ILE A 96 6.04 -17.09 1.57
N HIS A 97 5.89 -15.95 2.25
CA HIS A 97 4.67 -15.12 2.15
C HIS A 97 4.94 -13.61 2.16
N TYR A 98 6.21 -13.23 2.14
CA TYR A 98 6.64 -11.83 2.12
C TYR A 98 7.87 -11.78 1.23
N TYR A 99 7.74 -11.25 0.00
CA TYR A 99 8.90 -11.01 -0.85
C TYR A 99 9.90 -10.17 -0.04
N PRO A 100 11.09 -10.71 0.29
CA PRO A 100 12.08 -9.99 1.08
C PRO A 100 12.47 -8.74 0.31
N ARG A 101 12.49 -7.60 1.00
CA ARG A 101 12.87 -6.31 0.44
C ARG A 101 14.26 -6.41 -0.19
N ILE A 102 14.36 -6.14 -1.49
CA ILE A 102 15.59 -6.32 -2.25
C ILE A 102 16.38 -5.02 -2.17
N LYS A 103 17.51 -5.05 -1.46
CA LYS A 103 18.46 -3.94 -1.39
C LYS A 103 19.60 -4.24 -2.35
N VAL A 104 19.49 -3.67 -3.54
CA VAL A 104 20.58 -3.68 -4.53
C VAL A 104 21.40 -2.41 -4.36
N GLU A 105 22.70 -2.48 -4.64
CA GLU A 105 23.56 -1.31 -4.77
C GLU A 105 23.05 -0.41 -5.91
N ASN A 106 23.12 0.91 -5.73
CA ASN A 106 22.48 1.86 -6.64
C ASN A 106 23.03 1.80 -8.08
N ASP A 107 24.27 1.37 -8.25
CA ASP A 107 25.00 1.30 -9.51
C ASP A 107 24.66 0.07 -10.36
N TYR A 108 24.01 -0.94 -9.79
CA TYR A 108 23.56 -2.13 -10.53
C TYR A 108 22.71 -1.78 -11.74
N PHE A 109 21.92 -0.71 -11.64
CA PHE A 109 20.99 -0.29 -12.68
C PHE A 109 21.58 0.73 -13.67
N ASN A 110 22.90 0.98 -13.63
CA ASN A 110 23.54 1.91 -14.56
C ASN A 110 23.34 1.46 -16.02
N GLY A 111 22.87 2.37 -16.87
CA GLY A 111 22.63 2.12 -18.29
C GLY A 111 21.23 1.62 -18.62
N ILE A 112 20.39 1.35 -17.62
CA ILE A 112 19.02 0.87 -17.85
C ILE A 112 18.16 1.87 -18.64
N GLU A 113 18.49 3.16 -18.61
CA GLU A 113 17.84 4.21 -19.40
C GLU A 113 17.96 3.99 -20.92
N LYS A 114 18.92 3.18 -21.36
CA LYS A 114 19.19 2.84 -22.77
C LYS A 114 18.42 1.62 -23.27
N TRP A 115 17.73 0.89 -22.38
CA TRP A 115 16.94 -0.27 -22.79
C TRP A 115 15.85 0.13 -23.78
N ASP A 116 15.77 -0.59 -24.89
CA ASP A 116 14.64 -0.51 -25.79
C ASP A 116 13.49 -1.33 -25.19
N VAL A 117 12.49 -0.62 -24.67
CA VAL A 117 11.27 -1.20 -24.10
C VAL A 117 10.04 -0.96 -24.97
N SER A 118 10.22 -0.47 -26.21
CA SER A 118 9.12 -0.14 -27.12
C SER A 118 8.25 -1.35 -27.50
N GLY A 119 8.81 -2.56 -27.41
CA GLY A 119 8.11 -3.83 -27.61
C GLY A 119 7.50 -4.45 -26.34
N VAL A 120 7.76 -3.90 -25.16
CA VAL A 120 7.34 -4.51 -23.88
C VAL A 120 5.85 -4.26 -23.65
N GLU A 121 5.10 -5.36 -23.55
CA GLU A 121 3.66 -5.34 -23.30
C GLU A 121 3.32 -5.58 -21.81
N ASN A 122 4.19 -6.25 -21.08
CA ASN A 122 3.96 -6.66 -19.68
C ASN A 122 5.06 -6.12 -18.76
N PHE A 123 4.76 -5.05 -18.01
CA PHE A 123 5.63 -4.44 -17.01
C PHE A 123 5.28 -4.84 -15.58
N LYS A 124 4.49 -5.92 -15.41
CA LYS A 124 3.98 -6.32 -14.11
C LYS A 124 5.13 -6.54 -13.13
N GLY A 125 5.18 -5.82 -12.02
CA GLY A 125 6.17 -6.07 -10.97
C GLY A 125 7.64 -5.92 -11.39
N THR A 126 7.94 -5.30 -12.55
CA THR A 126 9.32 -5.21 -13.06
C THR A 126 10.30 -4.71 -11.99
N PHE A 127 9.93 -3.66 -11.25
CA PHE A 127 10.74 -3.07 -10.17
C PHE A 127 10.15 -3.30 -8.78
N ALA A 128 9.29 -4.32 -8.60
CA ALA A 128 8.68 -4.60 -7.31
C ALA A 128 9.74 -4.95 -6.26
N PHE A 129 9.56 -4.38 -5.06
CA PHE A 129 10.38 -4.54 -3.86
C PHE A 129 11.83 -4.05 -3.94
N LEU A 130 12.22 -3.38 -5.03
CA LEU A 130 13.53 -2.74 -5.17
C LEU A 130 13.56 -1.43 -4.38
N GLU A 131 13.85 -1.49 -3.08
CA GLU A 131 13.71 -0.33 -2.17
C GLU A 131 14.51 0.90 -2.63
N ASN A 132 15.70 0.67 -3.20
CA ASN A 132 16.64 1.70 -3.60
C ASN A 132 16.50 2.15 -5.07
N PHE A 133 15.60 1.55 -5.86
CA PHE A 133 15.47 1.87 -7.27
C PHE A 133 14.96 3.30 -7.49
N ASP A 134 15.75 4.13 -8.16
CA ASP A 134 15.40 5.51 -8.56
C ASP A 134 16.12 5.92 -9.85
N GLN A 135 16.45 4.97 -10.73
CA GLN A 135 17.13 5.28 -11.99
C GLN A 135 16.22 5.97 -12.99
N ASN A 136 16.78 6.92 -13.74
CA ASN A 136 16.03 7.68 -14.74
C ASN A 136 15.56 6.78 -15.89
N ILE A 137 14.26 6.54 -15.94
CA ILE A 137 13.56 5.77 -16.98
C ILE A 137 12.54 6.63 -17.75
N SER A 138 12.70 7.96 -17.68
CA SER A 138 11.78 8.91 -18.33
C SER A 138 11.79 8.82 -19.86
N SER A 139 12.89 8.34 -20.46
CA SER A 139 13.07 8.19 -21.90
C SER A 139 12.45 6.92 -22.50
N TRP A 140 11.94 6.01 -21.67
CA TRP A 140 11.36 4.75 -22.11
C TRP A 140 10.09 4.96 -22.95
N ASP A 141 10.01 4.29 -24.10
CA ASP A 141 8.79 4.20 -24.90
C ASP A 141 7.88 3.10 -24.34
N THR A 142 6.87 3.48 -23.57
CA THR A 142 5.90 2.55 -22.96
C THR A 142 4.65 2.31 -23.81
N SER A 143 4.62 2.77 -25.07
CA SER A 143 3.41 2.79 -25.90
C SER A 143 2.83 1.41 -26.23
N SER A 144 3.58 0.33 -26.02
CA SER A 144 3.11 -1.06 -26.16
C SER A 144 2.54 -1.69 -24.89
N ALA A 145 2.69 -1.03 -23.74
CA ALA A 145 2.30 -1.58 -22.44
C ALA A 145 0.80 -1.89 -22.36
N LYS A 146 0.47 -3.12 -21.96
CA LYS A 146 -0.90 -3.60 -21.70
C LYS A 146 -1.18 -3.69 -20.20
N THR A 147 -0.16 -3.92 -19.38
CA THR A 147 -0.27 -3.98 -17.91
C THR A 147 0.96 -3.37 -17.24
N MET A 148 0.73 -2.65 -16.14
CA MET A 148 1.76 -2.10 -15.24
C MET A 148 1.45 -2.48 -13.78
N GLU A 149 0.70 -3.57 -13.57
CA GLU A 149 0.35 -4.10 -12.24
C GLU A 149 1.60 -4.21 -11.35
N ARG A 150 1.60 -3.61 -10.17
CA ARG A 150 2.69 -3.70 -9.17
C ARG A 150 4.07 -3.24 -9.65
N MET A 151 4.20 -2.54 -10.78
CA MET A 151 5.49 -2.21 -11.39
C MET A 151 6.49 -1.58 -10.41
N PHE A 152 6.04 -0.67 -9.53
CA PHE A 152 6.84 -0.02 -8.49
C PHE A 152 6.37 -0.37 -7.06
N TYR A 153 5.69 -1.49 -6.87
CA TYR A 153 5.25 -1.91 -5.54
C TYR A 153 6.45 -2.03 -4.60
N GLY A 154 6.54 -1.20 -3.57
CA GLY A 154 7.60 -1.26 -2.57
C GLY A 154 8.92 -0.67 -3.04
N ALA A 155 8.97 -0.04 -4.21
CA ALA A 155 10.11 0.75 -4.67
C ALA A 155 10.16 2.09 -3.92
N LYS A 156 10.60 2.02 -2.65
CA LYS A 156 10.43 3.10 -1.67
C LYS A 156 11.07 4.43 -2.06
N ASN A 157 12.21 4.38 -2.75
CA ASN A 157 12.96 5.57 -3.15
C ASN A 157 12.59 6.10 -4.54
N PHE A 158 11.82 5.34 -5.33
CA PHE A 158 11.46 5.72 -6.69
C PHE A 158 10.69 7.04 -6.74
N ASN A 159 11.25 8.04 -7.43
CA ASN A 159 10.65 9.36 -7.58
C ASN A 159 11.00 10.02 -8.92
N GLN A 160 11.26 9.22 -9.96
CA GLN A 160 11.55 9.71 -11.31
C GLN A 160 10.30 10.23 -12.03
N ASN A 161 10.49 11.27 -12.84
CA ASN A 161 9.40 11.86 -13.62
C ASN A 161 9.05 10.96 -14.81
N ILE A 162 7.85 10.38 -14.77
CA ILE A 162 7.30 9.47 -15.78
C ILE A 162 6.00 10.01 -16.41
N ASN A 163 5.77 11.33 -16.30
CA ASN A 163 4.54 11.94 -16.81
C ASN A 163 4.45 11.85 -18.35
N ASP A 164 5.58 11.71 -19.04
CA ASP A 164 5.64 11.63 -20.51
C ASP A 164 5.45 10.21 -21.06
N TRP A 165 5.29 9.21 -20.19
CA TRP A 165 4.99 7.83 -20.61
C TRP A 165 3.62 7.72 -21.30
N ASP A 166 3.57 6.95 -22.39
CA ASP A 166 2.32 6.56 -23.02
C ASP A 166 1.74 5.34 -22.31
N VAL A 167 0.62 5.56 -21.60
CA VAL A 167 -0.15 4.51 -20.90
C VAL A 167 -1.49 4.22 -21.57
N SER A 168 -1.74 4.73 -22.78
CA SER A 168 -3.03 4.71 -23.47
C SER A 168 -3.54 3.30 -23.85
N LYS A 169 -2.68 2.28 -23.77
CA LYS A 169 -3.02 0.86 -23.98
C LYS A 169 -3.11 0.05 -22.69
N VAL A 170 -2.72 0.61 -21.55
CA VAL A 170 -2.70 -0.09 -20.27
C VAL A 170 -4.13 -0.33 -19.78
N LYS A 171 -4.43 -1.57 -19.39
CA LYS A 171 -5.73 -1.96 -18.82
C LYS A 171 -5.70 -2.14 -17.31
N ASN A 172 -4.56 -2.54 -16.75
CA ASN A 172 -4.41 -2.85 -15.34
C ASN A 172 -3.25 -2.04 -14.73
N MET A 173 -3.56 -1.23 -13.71
CA MET A 173 -2.61 -0.44 -12.93
C MET A 173 -2.68 -0.76 -11.42
N ASN A 174 -3.18 -1.96 -11.07
CA ASN A 174 -3.33 -2.37 -9.68
C ASN A 174 -2.00 -2.28 -8.95
N ALA A 175 -2.02 -1.66 -7.78
CA ALA A 175 -0.90 -1.54 -6.87
C ALA A 175 0.40 -0.96 -7.49
N MET A 176 0.31 -0.21 -8.60
CA MET A 176 1.49 0.26 -9.34
C MET A 176 2.48 1.04 -8.45
N PHE A 177 1.99 1.91 -7.56
CA PHE A 177 2.80 2.69 -6.61
C PHE A 177 2.51 2.33 -5.15
N LEU A 178 2.05 1.11 -4.89
CA LEU A 178 1.78 0.62 -3.55
C LEU A 178 3.08 0.67 -2.73
N GLU A 179 3.07 1.31 -1.57
CA GLU A 179 4.25 1.54 -0.73
C GLU A 179 5.46 2.26 -1.39
N ALA A 180 5.29 2.93 -2.55
CA ALA A 180 6.30 3.81 -3.14
C ALA A 180 6.37 5.16 -2.41
N ILE A 181 6.89 5.15 -1.19
CA ILE A 181 6.70 6.24 -0.20
C ILE A 181 7.34 7.59 -0.55
N THR A 182 8.28 7.66 -1.50
CA THR A 182 8.87 8.92 -2.00
C THR A 182 8.28 9.40 -3.32
N PHE A 183 7.42 8.61 -3.97
CA PHE A 183 6.89 8.97 -5.28
C PHE A 183 5.88 10.11 -5.19
N ASN A 184 6.19 11.25 -5.79
CA ASN A 184 5.31 12.43 -5.83
C ASN A 184 5.43 13.23 -7.14
N GLN A 185 5.61 12.54 -8.27
CA GLN A 185 5.75 13.15 -9.59
C GLN A 185 4.40 13.34 -10.29
N PRO A 186 4.26 14.35 -11.17
CA PRO A 186 3.02 14.59 -11.89
C PRO A 186 2.67 13.41 -12.81
N LEU A 187 1.37 13.14 -12.97
CA LEU A 187 0.80 12.07 -13.80
C LEU A 187 -0.37 12.58 -14.65
N ASP A 188 -0.48 13.89 -14.82
CA ASP A 188 -1.62 14.56 -15.44
C ASP A 188 -1.70 14.40 -16.96
N LYS A 189 -0.61 13.97 -17.61
CA LYS A 189 -0.57 13.69 -19.06
C LYS A 189 -1.01 12.27 -19.42
N TRP A 190 -1.14 11.38 -18.44
CA TRP A 190 -1.50 9.99 -18.67
C TRP A 190 -2.93 9.83 -19.21
N ASP A 191 -3.07 9.16 -20.36
CA ASP A 191 -4.36 8.70 -20.86
C ASP A 191 -4.75 7.36 -20.22
N VAL A 192 -5.50 7.43 -19.13
CA VAL A 192 -6.01 6.23 -18.42
C VAL A 192 -7.37 5.74 -18.94
N SER A 193 -7.81 6.19 -20.12
CA SER A 193 -9.17 5.90 -20.62
C SER A 193 -9.45 4.42 -20.89
N LYS A 194 -8.43 3.57 -20.98
CA LYS A 194 -8.56 2.11 -21.11
C LYS A 194 -8.34 1.33 -19.82
N VAL A 195 -7.96 1.99 -18.73
CA VAL A 195 -7.74 1.33 -17.45
C VAL A 195 -9.07 0.85 -16.89
N GLU A 196 -9.13 -0.43 -16.51
CA GLU A 196 -10.32 -1.10 -15.99
C GLU A 196 -10.26 -1.21 -14.45
N SER A 197 -9.05 -1.25 -13.86
CA SER A 197 -8.84 -1.31 -12.42
C SER A 197 -7.59 -0.52 -11.97
N MET A 198 -7.73 0.15 -10.83
CA MET A 198 -6.69 0.90 -10.12
C MET A 198 -6.65 0.52 -8.63
N GLU A 199 -6.97 -0.74 -8.33
CA GLU A 199 -6.97 -1.25 -6.96
C GLU A 199 -5.62 -0.94 -6.29
N GLY A 200 -5.66 -0.23 -5.16
CA GLY A 200 -4.46 0.05 -4.37
C GLY A 200 -3.35 0.85 -5.08
N ILE A 201 -3.64 1.56 -6.18
CA ILE A 201 -2.61 2.24 -7.00
C ILE A 201 -1.66 3.14 -6.17
N PHE A 202 -2.17 3.87 -5.17
CA PHE A 202 -1.38 4.69 -4.23
C PHE A 202 -1.51 4.21 -2.77
N TYR A 203 -1.80 2.92 -2.55
CA TYR A 203 -1.94 2.38 -1.20
C TYR A 203 -0.64 2.56 -0.40
N HIS A 204 -0.73 3.15 0.78
CA HIS A 204 0.40 3.52 1.63
C HIS A 204 1.47 4.42 0.95
N ASN A 205 1.16 5.07 -0.17
CA ASN A 205 2.01 6.14 -0.72
C ASN A 205 1.80 7.44 0.08
N LYS A 206 2.59 7.62 1.14
CA LYS A 206 2.32 8.61 2.19
C LYS A 206 2.37 10.06 1.72
N ILE A 207 3.17 10.38 0.70
CA ILE A 207 3.45 11.77 0.31
C ILE A 207 2.79 12.18 -1.00
N PHE A 208 2.31 11.23 -1.82
CA PHE A 208 1.70 11.53 -3.11
C PHE A 208 0.55 12.53 -2.97
N ASN A 209 0.64 13.63 -3.73
CA ASN A 209 -0.32 14.72 -3.72
C ASN A 209 -0.36 15.48 -5.05
N GLN A 210 -0.29 14.75 -6.17
CA GLN A 210 -0.29 15.34 -7.52
C GLN A 210 -1.67 15.29 -8.17
N LYS A 211 -1.91 16.23 -9.10
CA LYS A 211 -3.22 16.41 -9.75
C LYS A 211 -3.56 15.19 -10.61
N LEU A 212 -4.79 14.69 -10.45
CA LEU A 212 -5.34 13.55 -11.20
C LEU A 212 -6.67 13.89 -11.89
N ASN A 213 -7.02 15.18 -11.98
CA ASN A 213 -8.33 15.62 -12.47
C ASN A 213 -8.49 15.49 -14.00
N THR A 214 -7.41 15.25 -14.73
CA THR A 214 -7.38 15.04 -16.18
C THR A 214 -7.67 13.60 -16.59
N TRP A 215 -7.62 12.67 -15.64
CA TRP A 215 -7.85 11.24 -15.89
C TRP A 215 -9.28 10.95 -16.32
N ASN A 216 -9.42 10.25 -17.45
CA ASN A 216 -10.70 9.73 -17.93
C ASN A 216 -10.95 8.34 -17.33
N THR A 217 -11.78 8.27 -16.29
CA THR A 217 -12.00 7.04 -15.51
C THR A 217 -13.26 6.26 -15.90
N LYS A 218 -13.89 6.55 -17.04
CA LYS A 218 -15.19 5.95 -17.43
C LYS A 218 -15.23 4.42 -17.43
N ASN A 219 -14.08 3.77 -17.61
CA ASN A 219 -13.95 2.31 -17.68
C ASN A 219 -13.56 1.68 -16.33
N LEU A 220 -13.31 2.46 -15.27
CA LEU A 220 -12.97 1.91 -13.96
C LEU A 220 -14.15 1.13 -13.36
N THR A 221 -13.86 -0.08 -12.88
CA THR A 221 -14.81 -0.94 -12.19
C THR A 221 -14.46 -1.14 -10.71
N ASP A 222 -13.21 -0.89 -10.34
CA ASP A 222 -12.68 -1.06 -8.99
C ASP A 222 -11.74 0.10 -8.63
N THR A 223 -12.01 0.72 -7.48
CA THR A 223 -11.18 1.78 -6.88
C THR A 223 -10.86 1.47 -5.42
N SER A 224 -11.01 0.21 -5.02
CA SER A 224 -10.73 -0.25 -3.68
C SER A 224 -9.26 0.02 -3.34
N PHE A 225 -9.03 0.47 -2.10
CA PHE A 225 -7.71 0.84 -1.58
C PHE A 225 -6.93 1.94 -2.35
N ALA A 226 -7.47 2.55 -3.41
CA ALA A 226 -6.71 3.40 -4.34
C ALA A 226 -5.87 4.50 -3.65
N PHE A 227 -6.42 5.13 -2.61
CA PHE A 227 -5.74 6.14 -1.78
C PHE A 227 -5.66 5.74 -0.30
N ALA A 228 -5.87 4.47 0.04
CA ALA A 228 -5.77 4.06 1.43
C ALA A 228 -4.34 4.29 1.96
N GLY A 229 -4.21 4.92 3.12
CA GLY A 229 -2.91 5.29 3.69
C GLY A 229 -2.17 6.41 2.96
N ALA A 230 -2.70 6.98 1.87
CA ALA A 230 -2.12 8.11 1.14
C ALA A 230 -2.30 9.42 1.93
N SER A 231 -1.56 9.53 3.03
CA SER A 231 -1.86 10.48 4.11
C SER A 231 -1.80 11.95 3.71
N SER A 232 -1.02 12.29 2.68
CA SER A 232 -0.87 13.65 2.17
C SER A 232 -1.82 14.02 1.04
N PHE A 233 -2.49 13.04 0.43
CA PHE A 233 -3.32 13.26 -0.74
C PHE A 233 -4.53 14.15 -0.44
N ASN A 234 -4.68 15.24 -1.19
CA ASN A 234 -5.79 16.18 -1.08
C ASN A 234 -6.10 16.87 -2.42
N GLN A 235 -5.93 16.17 -3.54
CA GLN A 235 -6.17 16.72 -4.87
C GLN A 235 -7.60 16.47 -5.35
N ASN A 236 -8.10 17.39 -6.18
CA ASN A 236 -9.46 17.32 -6.70
C ASN A 236 -9.58 16.14 -7.69
N ILE A 237 -10.52 15.24 -7.40
CA ILE A 237 -10.87 14.07 -8.23
C ILE A 237 -12.38 14.00 -8.48
N ASN A 238 -13.08 15.12 -8.33
CA ASN A 238 -14.52 15.23 -8.58
C ASN A 238 -14.86 15.09 -10.08
N SER A 239 -13.87 15.05 -10.97
CA SER A 239 -14.06 14.78 -12.41
C SER A 239 -14.08 13.30 -12.75
N TRP A 240 -13.70 12.41 -11.81
CA TRP A 240 -13.72 10.97 -12.06
C TRP A 240 -15.16 10.49 -12.28
N ASP A 241 -15.36 9.77 -13.37
CA ASP A 241 -16.56 8.98 -13.62
C ASP A 241 -16.43 7.64 -12.86
N THR A 242 -17.31 7.45 -11.88
CA THR A 242 -17.39 6.23 -11.06
C THR A 242 -18.62 5.39 -11.38
N SER A 243 -19.35 5.69 -12.47
CA SER A 243 -20.65 5.07 -12.78
C SER A 243 -20.60 3.56 -13.06
N ASN A 244 -19.40 2.99 -13.22
CA ASN A 244 -19.17 1.57 -13.38
C ASN A 244 -18.50 0.90 -12.17
N VAL A 245 -18.14 1.68 -11.14
CA VAL A 245 -17.46 1.17 -9.94
C VAL A 245 -18.45 0.43 -9.05
N LYS A 246 -18.10 -0.81 -8.68
CA LYS A 246 -18.89 -1.65 -7.77
C LYS A 246 -18.33 -1.69 -6.35
N ASP A 247 -17.03 -1.50 -6.20
CA ASP A 247 -16.32 -1.59 -4.93
C ASP A 247 -15.55 -0.28 -4.61
N LEU A 248 -15.90 0.34 -3.49
CA LEU A 248 -15.29 1.53 -2.89
C LEU A 248 -14.61 1.21 -1.55
N ASN A 249 -14.33 -0.06 -1.29
CA ASN A 249 -13.76 -0.56 -0.05
C ASN A 249 -12.40 0.09 0.20
N TYR A 250 -12.25 0.70 1.38
CA TYR A 250 -11.04 1.40 1.81
C TYR A 250 -10.55 2.53 0.89
N THR A 251 -11.25 2.99 -0.15
CA THR A 251 -10.69 3.92 -1.17
C THR A 251 -9.94 5.12 -0.59
N PHE A 252 -10.43 5.76 0.47
CA PHE A 252 -9.78 6.88 1.17
C PHE A 252 -9.38 6.55 2.62
N ALA A 253 -9.30 5.27 2.99
CA ALA A 253 -9.04 4.87 4.37
C ALA A 253 -7.66 5.34 4.84
N GLY A 254 -7.59 6.25 5.80
CA GLY A 254 -6.33 6.82 6.29
C GLY A 254 -5.73 7.89 5.38
N ALA A 255 -6.45 8.37 4.36
CA ALA A 255 -6.10 9.58 3.60
C ALA A 255 -6.34 10.83 4.48
N LYS A 256 -5.47 11.03 5.48
CA LYS A 256 -5.71 11.96 6.61
C LYS A 256 -5.98 13.40 6.19
N LYS A 257 -5.34 13.90 5.13
CA LYS A 257 -5.51 15.27 4.62
C LYS A 257 -6.65 15.42 3.61
N PHE A 258 -7.22 14.33 3.12
CA PHE A 258 -8.21 14.37 2.05
C PHE A 258 -9.49 15.09 2.50
N ASN A 259 -9.86 16.15 1.79
CA ASN A 259 -11.04 16.96 2.06
C ASN A 259 -11.55 17.62 0.77
N GLN A 260 -11.66 16.86 -0.31
CA GLN A 260 -12.12 17.33 -1.62
C GLN A 260 -13.56 16.90 -1.91
N ASN A 261 -14.23 17.65 -2.79
CA ASN A 261 -15.62 17.38 -3.18
C ASN A 261 -15.70 16.07 -4.00
N LEU A 262 -16.74 15.28 -3.76
CA LEU A 262 -17.04 14.03 -4.47
C LEU A 262 -18.50 13.95 -4.94
N ASN A 263 -19.25 15.06 -4.92
CA ASN A 263 -20.68 15.07 -5.28
C ASN A 263 -20.96 14.68 -6.73
N LYS A 264 -19.97 14.75 -7.64
CA LYS A 264 -20.15 14.31 -9.04
C LYS A 264 -19.91 12.82 -9.23
N TRP A 265 -19.40 12.11 -8.22
CA TRP A 265 -19.24 10.67 -8.29
C TRP A 265 -20.62 10.01 -8.36
N ASN A 266 -20.83 9.21 -9.40
CA ASN A 266 -21.99 8.35 -9.51
C ASN A 266 -21.69 7.02 -8.82
N VAL A 267 -22.29 6.80 -7.65
CA VAL A 267 -22.08 5.58 -6.84
C VAL A 267 -23.28 4.63 -6.85
N SER A 268 -24.24 4.83 -7.77
CA SER A 268 -25.49 4.05 -7.84
C SER A 268 -25.30 2.54 -8.07
N LYS A 269 -24.17 2.13 -8.67
CA LYS A 269 -23.79 0.72 -8.86
C LYS A 269 -22.88 0.16 -7.76
N ALA A 270 -22.40 1.00 -6.85
CA ALA A 270 -21.50 0.55 -5.79
C ALA A 270 -22.28 -0.24 -4.74
N GLU A 271 -21.79 -1.44 -4.42
CA GLU A 271 -22.40 -2.32 -3.42
C GLU A 271 -21.60 -2.31 -2.10
N ASN A 272 -20.30 -2.03 -2.17
CA ASN A 272 -19.37 -2.11 -1.04
C ASN A 272 -18.71 -0.75 -0.75
N PHE A 273 -19.04 -0.17 0.39
CA PHE A 273 -18.50 1.08 0.94
C PHE A 273 -17.72 0.83 2.25
N ASN A 274 -17.32 -0.42 2.49
CA ASN A 274 -16.66 -0.77 3.73
C ASN A 274 -15.39 0.08 3.91
N SER A 275 -15.28 0.72 5.08
CA SER A 275 -14.12 1.55 5.43
C SER A 275 -13.75 2.68 4.45
N THR A 276 -14.60 3.10 3.49
CA THR A 276 -14.24 4.06 2.43
C THR A 276 -13.55 5.32 2.96
N PHE A 277 -14.03 5.90 4.06
CA PHE A 277 -13.47 7.09 4.73
C PHE A 277 -12.91 6.79 6.13
N LYS A 278 -12.61 5.52 6.45
CA LYS A 278 -12.07 5.13 7.76
C LYS A 278 -10.77 5.87 8.03
N ASN A 279 -10.63 6.54 9.18
CA ASN A 279 -9.47 7.38 9.53
C ASN A 279 -9.20 8.56 8.56
N ALA A 280 -10.14 8.96 7.69
CA ALA A 280 -10.04 10.18 6.87
C ALA A 280 -10.36 11.41 7.73
N ILE A 281 -9.46 11.73 8.65
CA ILE A 281 -9.66 12.67 9.77
C ILE A 281 -10.14 14.05 9.30
N SER A 282 -9.61 14.56 8.18
CA SER A 282 -9.95 15.90 7.67
C SER A 282 -11.21 15.95 6.81
N PHE A 283 -11.75 14.81 6.40
CA PHE A 283 -12.84 14.76 5.42
C PHE A 283 -14.15 15.32 6.00
N ASN A 284 -14.68 16.37 5.38
CA ASN A 284 -15.94 17.00 5.76
C ASN A 284 -16.61 17.67 4.55
N LYS A 285 -16.70 16.95 3.43
CA LYS A 285 -17.40 17.42 2.21
C LYS A 285 -18.74 16.72 2.04
N PRO A 286 -19.75 17.41 1.46
CA PRO A 286 -21.06 16.82 1.26
C PRO A 286 -20.98 15.52 0.46
N LEU A 287 -21.89 14.60 0.78
CA LEU A 287 -22.13 13.34 0.07
C LEU A 287 -23.64 13.10 -0.10
N ASN A 288 -24.46 14.12 0.17
CA ASN A 288 -25.92 13.98 0.27
C ASN A 288 -26.61 13.65 -1.06
N ASP A 289 -25.91 13.87 -2.18
CA ASP A 289 -26.40 13.59 -3.53
C ASP A 289 -25.92 12.24 -4.06
N TRP A 290 -25.15 11.49 -3.28
CA TRP A 290 -24.84 10.09 -3.60
C TRP A 290 -26.09 9.23 -3.54
N ASP A 291 -26.39 8.54 -4.64
CA ASP A 291 -27.36 7.46 -4.67
C ASP A 291 -26.72 6.18 -4.13
N VAL A 292 -27.03 5.86 -2.87
CA VAL A 292 -26.54 4.67 -2.17
C VAL A 292 -27.57 3.54 -2.12
N SER A 293 -28.64 3.60 -2.92
CA SER A 293 -29.74 2.62 -2.91
C SER A 293 -29.34 1.20 -3.35
N GLY A 294 -28.15 1.05 -3.93
CA GLY A 294 -27.52 -0.23 -4.27
C GLY A 294 -26.57 -0.80 -3.19
N ALA A 295 -26.29 -0.04 -2.13
CA ALA A 295 -25.31 -0.43 -1.13
C ALA A 295 -25.75 -1.64 -0.30
N LYS A 296 -24.83 -2.60 -0.12
CA LYS A 296 -24.99 -3.78 0.75
C LYS A 296 -24.14 -3.67 2.00
N ASN A 297 -22.92 -3.15 1.89
CA ASN A 297 -21.98 -3.04 3.00
C ASN A 297 -21.47 -1.61 3.18
N MET A 298 -21.73 -1.02 4.35
CA MET A 298 -21.24 0.29 4.79
C MET A 298 -20.46 0.20 6.11
N SER A 299 -20.02 -1.00 6.52
CA SER A 299 -19.30 -1.19 7.79
C SER A 299 -18.04 -0.32 7.84
N HIS A 300 -17.80 0.29 9.00
CA HIS A 300 -16.66 1.17 9.28
C HIS A 300 -16.49 2.39 8.35
N MET A 301 -17.45 2.72 7.48
CA MET A 301 -17.28 3.72 6.40
C MET A 301 -16.70 5.05 6.89
N PHE A 302 -17.14 5.56 8.05
CA PHE A 302 -16.68 6.80 8.67
C PHE A 302 -16.00 6.56 10.03
N LYS A 303 -15.54 5.35 10.31
CA LYS A 303 -14.85 5.03 11.57
C LYS A 303 -13.62 5.93 11.72
N ASN A 304 -13.47 6.65 12.83
CA ASN A 304 -12.44 7.65 13.10
C ASN A 304 -12.39 8.85 12.11
N ALA A 305 -13.43 9.09 11.29
CA ALA A 305 -13.54 10.29 10.47
C ALA A 305 -13.98 11.48 11.34
N SER A 306 -13.08 11.95 12.22
CA SER A 306 -13.46 12.81 13.35
C SER A 306 -14.08 14.15 12.96
N ASN A 307 -13.75 14.71 11.79
CA ASN A 307 -14.31 15.99 11.32
C ASN A 307 -15.59 15.85 10.50
N PHE A 308 -15.96 14.63 10.09
CA PHE A 308 -17.12 14.44 9.22
C PHE A 308 -18.42 14.81 9.95
N ASN A 309 -19.17 15.77 9.40
CA ASN A 309 -20.46 16.18 9.95
C ASN A 309 -21.43 16.68 8.86
N GLN A 310 -21.44 16.03 7.70
CA GLN A 310 -22.30 16.41 6.57
C GLN A 310 -23.60 15.61 6.58
N THR A 311 -24.69 16.24 6.13
CA THR A 311 -26.02 15.60 6.13
C THR A 311 -26.07 14.38 5.21
N LEU A 312 -26.69 13.30 5.70
CA LEU A 312 -26.93 12.06 4.96
C LEU A 312 -28.43 11.71 4.88
N LYS A 313 -29.31 12.71 5.12
CA LYS A 313 -30.76 12.49 5.25
C LYS A 313 -31.42 11.88 4.01
N LYS A 314 -30.87 12.17 2.82
CA LYS A 314 -31.39 11.72 1.52
C LYS A 314 -30.99 10.30 1.15
N TRP A 315 -30.05 9.68 1.86
CA TRP A 315 -29.58 8.34 1.53
C TRP A 315 -30.70 7.31 1.73
N ASP A 316 -30.95 6.53 0.67
CA ASP A 316 -31.76 5.31 0.78
C ASP A 316 -30.85 4.15 1.20
N VAL A 317 -30.97 3.77 2.47
CA VAL A 317 -30.19 2.70 3.09
C VAL A 317 -31.01 1.41 3.29
N SER A 318 -32.15 1.28 2.60
CA SER A 318 -33.09 0.17 2.82
C SER A 318 -32.55 -1.22 2.46
N LYS A 319 -31.50 -1.29 1.62
CA LYS A 319 -30.87 -2.56 1.18
C LYS A 319 -29.58 -2.92 1.90
N ILE A 320 -29.11 -2.10 2.84
CA ILE A 320 -27.85 -2.40 3.51
C ILE A 320 -27.99 -3.65 4.39
N GLU A 321 -27.02 -4.54 4.30
CA GLU A 321 -26.91 -5.76 5.11
C GLU A 321 -25.98 -5.52 6.31
N LYS A 322 -24.98 -4.64 6.14
CA LYS A 322 -23.93 -4.37 7.15
C LYS A 322 -23.64 -2.87 7.24
N ALA A 323 -23.63 -2.35 8.47
CA ALA A 323 -23.22 -1.00 8.85
C ALA A 323 -22.52 -1.02 10.22
N GLU A 324 -21.84 -2.12 10.54
CA GLU A 324 -21.12 -2.33 11.79
C GLU A 324 -20.10 -1.21 11.95
N GLN A 325 -20.09 -0.58 13.11
CA GLN A 325 -19.13 0.46 13.48
C GLN A 325 -19.02 1.64 12.48
N MET A 326 -20.04 1.93 11.68
CA MET A 326 -19.98 2.92 10.58
C MET A 326 -19.51 4.31 11.03
N PHE A 327 -19.95 4.78 12.20
CA PHE A 327 -19.62 6.10 12.75
C PHE A 327 -18.81 6.01 14.05
N VAL A 328 -18.12 4.90 14.30
CA VAL A 328 -17.31 4.74 15.53
C VAL A 328 -16.24 5.81 15.58
N ASP A 329 -16.10 6.50 16.71
CA ASP A 329 -15.16 7.59 16.92
C ASP A 329 -15.29 8.75 15.88
N ALA A 330 -16.43 8.87 15.18
CA ALA A 330 -16.78 10.03 14.37
C ALA A 330 -17.21 11.19 15.29
N LYS A 331 -16.21 11.77 15.98
CA LYS A 331 -16.41 12.68 17.14
C LYS A 331 -17.30 13.88 16.85
N ASN A 332 -17.34 14.39 15.63
CA ASN A 332 -18.19 15.54 15.28
C ASN A 332 -19.54 15.18 14.67
N PHE A 333 -19.76 13.92 14.29
CA PHE A 333 -20.96 13.52 13.57
C PHE A 333 -22.21 13.54 14.47
N ASN A 334 -23.12 14.47 14.21
CA ASN A 334 -24.35 14.69 14.97
C ASN A 334 -25.59 14.91 14.08
N GLN A 335 -25.54 14.44 12.83
CA GLN A 335 -26.60 14.67 11.85
C GLN A 335 -27.85 13.84 12.13
N ASN A 336 -29.02 14.36 11.73
CA ASN A 336 -30.29 13.66 11.92
C ASN A 336 -30.44 12.50 10.90
N LEU A 337 -30.48 11.27 11.42
CA LEU A 337 -30.68 10.02 10.67
C LEU A 337 -32.06 9.37 10.91
N SER A 338 -33.05 10.11 11.44
CA SER A 338 -34.36 9.56 11.79
C SER A 338 -35.17 9.08 10.59
N SER A 339 -34.86 9.54 9.38
CA SER A 339 -35.53 9.15 8.14
C SER A 339 -35.01 7.86 7.53
N TRP A 340 -33.88 7.33 8.02
CA TRP A 340 -33.32 6.10 7.50
C TRP A 340 -34.23 4.92 7.81
N LYS A 341 -34.50 4.11 6.78
CA LYS A 341 -35.19 2.83 6.87
C LYS A 341 -34.14 1.74 6.80
N ILE A 342 -33.93 1.01 7.89
CA ILE A 342 -32.94 -0.06 7.97
C ILE A 342 -33.67 -1.38 8.25
N ALA A 343 -33.27 -2.45 7.58
CA ALA A 343 -33.85 -3.77 7.77
C ALA A 343 -33.52 -4.32 9.17
N LYS A 344 -34.42 -5.14 9.73
CA LYS A 344 -34.29 -5.64 11.12
C LYS A 344 -33.08 -6.56 11.31
N ASP A 345 -32.68 -7.26 10.26
CA ASP A 345 -31.56 -8.19 10.22
C ASP A 345 -30.21 -7.51 9.94
N THR A 346 -30.21 -6.26 9.44
CA THR A 346 -28.98 -5.47 9.18
C THR A 346 -28.04 -5.48 10.39
N LYS A 347 -26.76 -5.78 10.18
CA LYS A 347 -25.72 -5.72 11.22
C LYS A 347 -25.35 -4.26 11.50
N VAL A 348 -25.69 -3.75 12.67
CA VAL A 348 -25.46 -2.35 13.09
C VAL A 348 -24.63 -2.26 14.38
N ASP A 349 -23.87 -3.32 14.66
CA ASP A 349 -23.12 -3.46 15.90
C ASP A 349 -22.20 -2.26 16.09
N GLU A 350 -22.29 -1.63 17.27
CA GLU A 350 -21.49 -0.47 17.66
C GLU A 350 -21.53 0.74 16.70
N ILE A 351 -22.54 0.86 15.83
CA ILE A 351 -22.59 1.87 14.75
C ILE A 351 -22.26 3.30 15.19
N PHE A 352 -22.61 3.70 16.41
CA PHE A 352 -22.38 5.04 16.96
C PHE A 352 -21.33 5.12 18.08
N MET A 353 -20.60 4.04 18.43
CA MET A 353 -19.71 4.03 19.60
C MET A 353 -18.74 5.23 19.59
N ASN A 354 -18.65 5.96 20.70
CA ASN A 354 -17.82 7.18 20.86
C ASN A 354 -18.10 8.34 19.87
N SER A 355 -19.20 8.29 19.11
CA SER A 355 -19.69 9.44 18.32
C SER A 355 -20.63 10.33 19.13
N LYS A 356 -20.92 11.55 18.65
CA LYS A 356 -21.94 12.40 19.28
C LYS A 356 -23.34 11.77 19.23
N LEU A 357 -23.66 11.04 18.16
CA LEU A 357 -24.93 10.31 18.06
C LEU A 357 -25.08 9.16 19.05
N ALA A 358 -24.00 8.68 19.68
CA ALA A 358 -24.11 7.72 20.78
C ALA A 358 -25.04 8.23 21.89
N THR A 359 -25.05 9.55 22.10
CA THR A 359 -25.86 10.17 23.16
C THR A 359 -27.35 10.30 22.83
N LYS A 360 -27.69 10.27 21.54
CA LYS A 360 -29.06 10.45 21.05
C LYS A 360 -29.23 9.72 19.71
N PRO A 361 -29.20 8.38 19.71
CA PRO A 361 -29.34 7.60 18.49
C PRO A 361 -30.77 7.69 17.94
N PRO A 362 -30.97 7.47 16.63
CA PRO A 362 -32.29 7.44 16.02
C PRO A 362 -33.13 6.25 16.51
N LYS A 363 -34.47 6.38 16.45
CA LYS A 363 -35.40 5.36 16.98
C LYS A 363 -35.18 3.96 16.39
N TRP A 364 -34.95 3.87 15.08
CA TRP A 364 -34.73 2.60 14.38
C TRP A 364 -33.56 1.79 14.98
N PHE A 365 -32.56 2.45 15.58
CA PHE A 365 -31.41 1.75 16.17
C PHE A 365 -31.85 0.85 17.32
N PHE A 366 -32.73 1.35 18.20
CA PHE A 366 -33.26 0.57 19.32
C PHE A 366 -34.20 -0.54 18.86
N GLU A 367 -34.88 -0.37 17.73
CA GLU A 367 -35.78 -1.40 17.18
C GLU A 367 -34.98 -2.61 16.66
N ILE A 368 -33.83 -2.36 16.03
CA ILE A 368 -32.94 -3.41 15.54
C ILE A 368 -32.21 -4.09 16.72
N ASP A 369 -31.62 -3.31 17.62
CA ASP A 369 -30.82 -3.84 18.74
C ASP A 369 -31.64 -4.74 19.67
N ARG A 370 -32.89 -4.36 19.98
CA ARG A 370 -33.83 -5.16 20.79
C ARG A 370 -34.13 -6.53 20.17
N THR A 371 -34.11 -6.66 18.84
CA THR A 371 -34.40 -7.94 18.17
C THR A 371 -33.23 -8.93 18.22
N LYS A 372 -32.00 -8.44 18.46
CA LYS A 372 -30.78 -9.28 18.44
C LYS A 372 -30.37 -9.78 19.83
N GLY A 373 -31.05 -9.36 20.90
CA GLY A 373 -30.73 -9.79 22.27
C GLY A 373 -29.35 -9.32 22.78
N VAL A 374 -28.70 -8.40 22.06
CA VAL A 374 -27.37 -7.86 22.42
C VAL A 374 -27.56 -6.67 23.35
N TYR A 375 -28.03 -6.93 24.57
CA TYR A 375 -27.75 -6.01 25.68
C TYR A 375 -26.26 -6.15 26.05
N ARG A 376 -25.36 -5.62 25.21
CA ARG A 376 -23.96 -5.34 25.58
C ARG A 376 -23.78 -3.85 25.78
N ASN A 377 -23.81 -3.44 27.04
CA ASN A 377 -23.12 -2.28 27.64
C ASN A 377 -23.19 -0.90 26.96
N TYR A 378 -24.15 -0.64 26.08
CA TYR A 378 -24.48 0.75 25.75
C TYR A 378 -25.06 1.49 26.97
N GLN A 379 -25.80 0.81 27.85
CA GLN A 379 -26.40 1.41 29.05
C GLN A 379 -25.48 1.45 30.29
N GLU A 380 -24.55 0.51 30.49
CA GLU A 380 -23.66 0.56 31.67
C GLU A 380 -22.70 1.76 31.63
N VAL A 381 -22.22 2.16 30.44
CA VAL A 381 -21.42 3.40 30.29
C VAL A 381 -22.31 4.66 30.38
N PHE A 382 -23.62 4.51 30.16
CA PHE A 382 -24.58 5.62 30.09
C PHE A 382 -25.20 5.97 31.44
N LEU A 383 -25.50 4.97 32.27
CA LEU A 383 -26.07 5.17 33.59
C LEU A 383 -25.07 5.82 34.55
N ASP A 384 -23.77 5.49 34.46
CA ASP A 384 -22.75 6.11 35.32
C ASP A 384 -22.47 7.58 34.99
N LYS A 385 -22.67 8.03 33.74
CA LYS A 385 -22.38 9.44 33.35
C LYS A 385 -23.58 10.38 33.45
N VAL A 386 -24.80 9.87 33.39
CA VAL A 386 -26.02 10.69 33.52
C VAL A 386 -26.46 10.81 34.99
N TYR A 387 -26.25 9.79 35.83
CA TYR A 387 -26.66 9.82 37.24
C TYR A 387 -25.66 10.48 38.22
N LEU A 388 -24.47 10.91 37.77
CA LEU A 388 -23.52 11.66 38.61
C LEU A 388 -23.76 13.19 38.64
N LYS A 389 -24.75 13.72 37.91
CA LYS A 389 -25.06 15.16 37.89
C LYS A 389 -26.33 15.58 38.65
N GLU A 390 -27.12 14.64 39.15
CA GLU A 390 -28.27 14.94 39.99
C GLU A 390 -28.20 14.08 41.26
N ALA A 391 -27.57 14.63 42.29
CA ALA A 391 -27.63 14.07 43.63
C ALA A 391 -29.05 14.27 44.20
N ILE A 392 -29.66 13.18 44.71
CA ILE A 392 -30.62 13.08 45.84
C ILE A 392 -30.78 11.56 46.17
N PRO A 393 -31.01 11.16 47.44
CA PRO A 393 -30.18 10.14 48.09
C PRO A 393 -30.72 8.69 48.08
N PHE A 394 -29.73 7.79 48.11
CA PHE A 394 -29.71 6.43 48.63
C PHE A 394 -30.94 5.98 49.44
N SER A 395 -31.88 5.27 48.82
CA SER A 395 -32.65 4.19 49.46
C SER A 395 -33.39 3.36 48.39
N LEU A 396 -33.59 2.08 48.68
CA LEU A 396 -34.27 1.05 47.88
C LEU A 396 -33.43 0.30 46.83
N ARG A 397 -32.41 -0.37 47.36
CA ARG A 397 -31.88 -1.63 46.82
C ARG A 397 -32.70 -2.78 47.43
N TYR A 398 -33.68 -3.34 46.73
CA TYR A 398 -34.24 -4.66 47.06
C TYR A 398 -34.84 -5.36 45.84
N TYR A 399 -34.58 -6.67 45.78
CA TYR A 399 -35.04 -7.69 44.82
C TYR A 399 -34.23 -7.90 43.54
N LYS A 400 -33.12 -8.62 43.73
CA LYS A 400 -32.48 -9.50 42.73
C LYS A 400 -33.02 -10.93 42.92
N ASN A 401 -33.52 -11.51 41.83
CA ASN A 401 -33.40 -12.92 41.42
C ASN A 401 -33.66 -14.03 42.45
N LEU A 402 -34.83 -14.67 42.38
CA LEU A 402 -35.06 -16.03 42.85
C LEU A 402 -36.02 -16.76 41.90
N TRP A 403 -35.50 -17.34 40.82
CA TRP A 403 -36.05 -18.54 40.18
C TRP A 403 -34.88 -19.25 39.48
N TYR A 404 -34.37 -20.31 40.11
CA TYR A 404 -34.03 -21.61 39.52
C TYR A 404 -33.19 -22.42 40.50
N LEU A 405 -33.50 -23.72 40.58
CA LEU A 405 -32.85 -24.82 41.32
C LEU A 405 -33.44 -25.16 42.70
N GLN A 406 -34.63 -25.77 42.65
CA GLN A 406 -34.98 -26.87 43.55
C GLN A 406 -34.20 -28.12 43.13
N GLY A 407 -33.55 -28.78 44.09
CA GLY A 407 -32.90 -30.06 43.88
C GLY A 407 -32.19 -30.59 45.12
N SER A 408 -32.96 -31.28 45.98
CA SER A 408 -32.57 -32.31 46.96
C SER A 408 -31.46 -31.97 47.98
N CYS A 409 -31.79 -31.66 49.23
CA CYS A 409 -32.00 -32.60 50.37
C CYS A 409 -30.76 -33.33 50.91
N LYS A 410 -30.45 -32.93 52.16
CA LYS A 410 -30.17 -33.75 53.36
C LYS A 410 -28.72 -34.12 53.74
N THR A 411 -28.44 -33.67 54.97
CA THR A 411 -27.75 -34.32 56.10
C THR A 411 -26.23 -34.16 56.29
N SER A 412 -25.92 -33.33 57.30
CA SER A 412 -25.12 -33.68 58.50
C SER A 412 -23.61 -33.34 58.53
N PRO A 413 -23.04 -33.13 59.74
CA PRO A 413 -22.34 -31.88 60.04
C PRO A 413 -20.89 -32.02 60.58
N CYS A 414 -20.30 -30.87 60.92
CA CYS A 414 -19.22 -30.66 61.89
C CYS A 414 -17.79 -31.11 61.54
N ARG A 415 -16.89 -30.12 61.46
CA ARG A 415 -15.64 -30.16 62.24
C ARG A 415 -15.15 -28.75 62.61
N THR A 416 -15.11 -28.54 63.91
CA THR A 416 -14.54 -27.42 64.67
C THR A 416 -13.02 -27.52 64.80
N LYS A 417 -12.31 -26.38 64.80
CA LYS A 417 -11.29 -25.89 65.77
C LYS A 417 -10.44 -24.81 65.07
N ARG A 418 -10.42 -23.56 65.57
CA ARG A 418 -9.47 -22.99 66.57
C ARG A 418 -8.01 -23.17 66.16
N ASP A 419 -7.10 -22.21 66.28
CA ASP A 419 -7.10 -20.81 66.72
C ASP A 419 -5.73 -20.24 66.27
N LEU A 420 -5.69 -18.93 66.00
CA LEU A 420 -4.65 -17.96 66.38
C LEU A 420 -3.16 -18.39 66.45
N SER A 421 -2.36 -17.89 65.50
CA SER A 421 -1.21 -16.97 65.73
C SER A 421 -0.66 -16.45 64.41
#